data_AF-A0A0D0DXS5-F1
#
_entry.id   AF-A0A0D0DXS5-F1
#
_cell.length_a   1.000
_cell.length_b   1.000
_cell.length_c   1.000
_cell.angle_alpha   90.00
_cell.angle_beta   90.00
_cell.angle_gamma   90.00
#
_symmetry.space_group_name_H-M   'P 1'
#
loop_
_entity.id
_entity.type
_entity.pdbx_description
1 polymer ?
#
loop_
_entity_poly.entity_id
_entity_poly.type
_entity_poly.pdbx_seq_one_letter_code
_entity_poly.pdbx_strand_id
1 'polypeptide(L)'
;KKKWEDNVLTIFSDQCTVKFCYAGPGGILETVKGRWCNVCKASDEFVKNYSKRRACHVGSNSSCWKHIQSHYKLYVSRCEERSLKPHHHYMLHNILKAKHNTKKQGKSG
;
A
#
# COMPACT_ATOMS: atom_id res chain seq x y z
N LYS A 1 7.85 19.35 -3.17
CA LYS A 1 6.80 18.32 -3.40
C LYS A 1 6.97 17.20 -2.37
N LYS A 2 5.90 16.76 -1.71
CA LYS A 2 5.92 15.88 -0.52
C LYS A 2 6.27 14.44 -0.95
N LYS A 3 7.56 14.06 -0.87
CA LYS A 3 8.12 12.77 -1.36
C LYS A 3 7.37 11.49 -0.94
N TRP A 4 6.55 11.54 0.12
CA TRP A 4 5.82 10.38 0.62
C TRP A 4 4.59 10.01 -0.25
N GLU A 5 4.00 10.97 -0.97
CA GLU A 5 2.83 10.72 -1.82
C GLU A 5 3.24 9.88 -3.04
N ASP A 6 4.37 10.21 -3.65
CA ASP A 6 4.96 9.42 -4.75
C ASP A 6 5.23 7.97 -4.32
N ASN A 7 5.62 7.76 -3.06
CA ASN A 7 5.81 6.42 -2.50
C ASN A 7 4.49 5.66 -2.36
N VAL A 8 3.40 6.29 -1.94
CA VAL A 8 2.07 5.64 -1.89
C VAL A 8 1.65 5.18 -3.28
N LEU A 9 1.87 6.03 -4.29
CA LEU A 9 1.50 5.79 -5.68
C LEU A 9 2.28 4.66 -6.38
N THR A 10 3.26 4.06 -5.71
CA THR A 10 3.96 2.86 -6.22
C THR A 10 3.08 1.61 -6.12
N ILE A 11 2.27 1.50 -5.06
CA ILE A 11 1.38 0.35 -4.81
C ILE A 11 -0.07 0.75 -5.05
N PHE A 12 -0.44 1.93 -4.57
CA PHE A 12 -1.80 2.43 -4.65
C PHE A 12 -2.04 3.28 -5.90
N SER A 13 -3.30 3.41 -6.30
CA SER A 13 -3.75 4.44 -7.21
C SER A 13 -3.76 5.81 -6.53
N ASP A 14 -3.97 6.86 -7.34
CA ASP A 14 -4.43 8.11 -6.78
C ASP A 14 -5.82 7.96 -6.12
N GLN A 15 -6.23 8.96 -5.34
CA GLN A 15 -7.51 8.92 -4.66
C GLN A 15 -8.63 8.97 -5.69
N CYS A 16 -9.54 8.01 -5.60
CA CYS A 16 -10.65 7.87 -6.53
C CYS A 16 -11.96 7.66 -5.78
N THR A 17 -13.05 8.10 -6.39
CA THR A 17 -14.40 7.77 -5.95
C THR A 17 -14.87 6.56 -6.75
N VAL A 18 -15.27 5.49 -6.07
CA VAL A 18 -15.80 4.28 -6.71
C VAL A 18 -17.19 3.98 -6.22
N LYS A 19 -17.99 3.42 -7.14
CA LYS A 19 -19.35 2.99 -6.89
C LYS A 19 -19.39 1.47 -6.93
N PHE A 20 -19.87 0.86 -5.86
CA PHE A 20 -20.12 -0.58 -5.76
C PHE A 20 -21.62 -0.81 -5.89
N CYS A 21 -22.01 -1.57 -6.91
CA CYS A 21 -23.38 -2.02 -7.10
C CYS A 21 -23.52 -3.44 -6.55
N TYR A 22 -24.46 -3.67 -5.65
CA TYR A 22 -24.79 -5.00 -5.16
C TYR A 22 -26.07 -5.47 -5.86
N ALA A 23 -26.00 -6.61 -6.55
CA ALA A 23 -27.17 -7.23 -7.16
C ALA A 23 -28.05 -7.85 -6.07
N GLY A 24 -29.24 -7.28 -5.88
CA GLY A 24 -30.25 -7.73 -4.92
C GLY A 24 -31.53 -6.90 -5.10
N PRO A 25 -32.69 -7.34 -4.57
CA PRO A 25 -33.92 -6.57 -4.65
C PRO A 25 -33.71 -5.21 -3.97
N GLY A 26 -33.77 -4.12 -4.75
CA GLY A 26 -33.50 -2.75 -4.27
C GLY A 26 -32.10 -2.20 -4.56
N GLY A 27 -31.23 -2.93 -5.26
CA GLY A 27 -29.99 -2.43 -5.89
C GLY A 27 -29.21 -1.39 -5.07
N ILE A 28 -28.49 -1.82 -4.04
CA ILE A 28 -27.73 -0.89 -3.18
C ILE A 28 -26.52 -0.37 -3.96
N LEU A 29 -26.43 0.96 -4.09
CA LEU A 29 -25.29 1.65 -4.63
C LEU A 29 -24.47 2.24 -3.48
N GLU A 30 -23.31 1.67 -3.20
CA GLU A 30 -22.39 2.24 -2.23
C GLU A 30 -21.32 3.07 -2.95
N THR A 31 -21.22 4.36 -2.61
CA THR A 31 -20.16 5.22 -3.12
C THR A 31 -19.10 5.41 -2.04
N VAL A 32 -17.86 5.05 -2.34
CA VAL A 32 -16.72 5.27 -1.42
C VAL A 32 -15.62 6.06 -2.08
N LYS A 33 -14.93 6.88 -1.29
CA LYS A 33 -13.75 7.64 -1.73
C LYS A 33 -12.51 7.02 -1.07
N GLY A 34 -11.60 6.47 -1.87
CA GLY A 34 -10.46 5.71 -1.37
C GLY A 34 -9.33 5.58 -2.39
N ARG A 35 -8.38 4.69 -2.12
CA ARG A 35 -7.29 4.35 -3.05
C ARG A 35 -7.32 2.85 -3.36
N TRP A 36 -7.07 2.48 -4.61
CA TRP A 36 -6.96 1.08 -5.00
C TRP A 36 -5.56 0.56 -4.76
N CYS A 37 -5.41 -0.58 -4.09
CA CYS A 37 -4.18 -1.34 -4.24
C CYS A 37 -4.19 -1.99 -5.63
N ASN A 38 -3.27 -1.57 -6.50
CA ASN A 38 -3.21 -2.08 -7.88
C ASN A 38 -2.80 -3.56 -7.92
N VAL A 39 -2.14 -4.06 -6.88
CA VAL A 39 -1.72 -5.45 -6.75
C VAL A 39 -2.92 -6.33 -6.39
N CYS A 40 -3.62 -6.01 -5.29
CA CYS A 40 -4.79 -6.76 -4.85
C CYS A 40 -5.96 -6.67 -5.84
N LYS A 41 -6.13 -5.53 -6.52
CA LYS A 41 -7.18 -5.36 -7.53
C LYS A 41 -6.95 -6.24 -8.76
N ALA A 42 -5.69 -6.50 -9.12
CA ALA A 42 -5.32 -7.29 -10.29
C ALA A 42 -5.22 -8.80 -10.01
N SER A 43 -5.13 -9.20 -8.74
CA SER A 43 -5.07 -10.61 -8.35
C SER A 43 -6.47 -11.24 -8.35
N ASP A 44 -6.71 -12.18 -9.27
CA ASP A 44 -7.98 -12.90 -9.36
C ASP A 44 -8.27 -13.70 -8.08
N GLU A 45 -7.28 -14.41 -7.53
CA GLU A 45 -7.42 -15.12 -6.25
C GLU A 45 -7.82 -14.18 -5.10
N PHE A 46 -7.21 -13.00 -5.03
CA PHE A 46 -7.58 -12.03 -3.98
C PHE A 46 -9.02 -11.55 -4.17
N VAL A 47 -9.41 -11.21 -5.40
CA VAL A 47 -10.75 -10.74 -5.72
C VAL A 47 -11.79 -11.82 -5.46
N LYS A 48 -11.49 -13.08 -5.78
CA LYS A 48 -12.36 -14.24 -5.54
C LYS A 48 -12.58 -14.47 -4.05
N ASN A 49 -11.54 -14.37 -3.24
CA ASN A 49 -11.62 -14.63 -1.79
C ASN A 49 -12.19 -13.46 -0.98
N TYR A 50 -11.93 -12.22 -1.40
CA TYR A 50 -12.16 -11.02 -0.57
C TYR A 50 -13.03 -9.95 -1.21
N SER A 51 -13.43 -10.12 -2.47
CA SER A 51 -14.08 -9.14 -3.34
C SER A 51 -13.20 -7.94 -3.72
N LYS A 52 -13.53 -7.29 -4.85
CA LYS A 52 -12.87 -6.04 -5.27
C LYS A 52 -13.00 -4.95 -4.20
N ARG A 53 -14.07 -4.93 -3.39
CA ARG A 53 -14.25 -3.91 -2.35
C ARG A 53 -13.08 -3.87 -1.38
N ARG A 54 -12.53 -5.02 -0.96
CA ARG A 54 -11.39 -5.08 -0.04
C ARG A 54 -10.07 -4.61 -0.63
N ALA A 55 -9.94 -4.52 -1.95
CA ALA A 55 -8.78 -3.90 -2.58
C ALA A 55 -8.89 -2.37 -2.67
N CYS A 56 -10.04 -1.78 -2.32
CA CYS A 56 -10.23 -0.34 -2.20
C CYS A 56 -10.09 0.08 -0.72
N HIS A 57 -9.04 0.83 -0.41
CA HIS A 57 -8.77 1.31 0.93
C HIS A 57 -9.40 2.70 1.13
N VAL A 58 -10.43 2.76 1.98
CA VAL A 58 -11.19 3.97 2.35
C VAL A 58 -10.60 4.63 3.61
N GLY A 59 -9.47 4.12 4.12
CA GLY A 59 -8.93 4.47 5.43
C GLY A 59 -7.86 5.56 5.44
N SER A 60 -7.48 5.96 6.66
CA SER A 60 -6.39 6.89 6.94
C SER A 60 -5.02 6.37 6.49
N ASN A 61 -4.04 7.26 6.36
CA ASN A 61 -2.67 6.95 5.91
C ASN A 61 -2.07 5.71 6.60
N SER A 62 -2.28 5.54 7.90
CA SER A 62 -1.79 4.38 8.67
C SER A 62 -2.26 3.02 8.13
N SER A 63 -3.48 2.95 7.60
CA SER A 63 -4.02 1.72 7.01
C SER A 63 -3.35 1.40 5.66
N CYS A 64 -3.11 2.42 4.83
CA CYS A 64 -2.36 2.30 3.58
C CYS A 64 -0.92 1.89 3.85
N TRP A 65 -0.32 2.39 4.94
CA TRP A 65 1.05 2.05 5.32
C TRP A 65 1.21 0.58 5.70
N LYS A 66 0.33 0.08 6.58
CA LYS A 66 0.32 -1.35 6.93
C LYS A 66 0.11 -2.23 5.70
N HIS A 67 -0.72 -1.80 4.76
CA HIS A 67 -0.96 -2.55 3.52
C HIS A 67 0.26 -2.55 2.59
N ILE A 68 0.95 -1.41 2.43
CA ILE A 68 2.22 -1.37 1.66
C ILE A 68 3.28 -2.28 2.29
N GLN A 69 3.32 -2.39 3.62
CA GLN A 69 4.22 -3.33 4.29
C GLN A 69 3.95 -4.79 3.89
N SER A 70 2.70 -5.19 3.67
CA SER A 70 2.37 -6.52 3.11
C SER A 70 2.90 -6.72 1.69
N HIS A 71 3.12 -5.63 0.95
CA HIS A 71 3.71 -5.63 -0.40
C HIS A 71 5.17 -5.12 -0.42
N TYR A 72 5.88 -5.15 0.71
CA TYR A 72 7.15 -4.43 0.87
C TYR A 72 8.19 -4.75 -0.20
N LYS A 73 8.35 -6.02 -0.58
CA LYS A 73 9.32 -6.43 -1.62
C LYS A 73 9.04 -5.74 -2.96
N LEU A 74 7.78 -5.80 -3.41
CA LEU A 74 7.35 -5.16 -4.65
C LEU A 74 7.40 -3.64 -4.56
N TYR A 75 7.07 -3.08 -3.39
CA TYR A 75 7.21 -1.66 -3.12
C TYR A 75 8.65 -1.18 -3.31
N VAL A 76 9.63 -1.90 -2.75
CA VAL A 76 11.06 -1.57 -2.91
C VAL A 76 11.48 -1.62 -4.37
N SER A 77 11.14 -2.69 -5.10
CA SER A 77 11.47 -2.80 -6.52
C SER A 77 10.88 -1.65 -7.34
N ARG A 78 9.61 -1.30 -7.13
CA ARG A 78 8.97 -0.17 -7.82
C ARG A 78 9.54 1.18 -7.42
N CYS A 79 10.03 1.33 -6.19
CA CYS A 79 10.78 2.51 -5.79
C CYS A 79 12.09 2.61 -6.57
N GLU A 80 12.84 1.52 -6.72
CA GLU A 80 14.09 1.50 -7.50
C GLU A 80 13.85 1.85 -8.97
N GLU A 81 12.85 1.22 -9.60
CA GLU A 81 12.44 1.51 -11.00
C GLU A 81 12.10 2.98 -11.21
N ARG A 82 11.49 3.63 -10.21
CA ARG A 82 11.08 5.03 -10.26
C ARG A 82 12.15 5.99 -9.73
N SER A 83 13.36 5.50 -9.42
CA SER A 83 14.42 6.28 -8.76
C SER A 83 13.96 6.98 -7.48
N LEU A 84 13.04 6.35 -6.75
CA LEU A 84 12.51 6.81 -5.47
C LEU A 84 13.25 6.10 -4.33
N LYS A 85 13.57 6.85 -3.27
CA LYS A 85 14.08 6.25 -2.03
C LYS A 85 12.90 5.69 -1.23
N PRO A 86 12.89 4.39 -0.88
CA PRO A 86 11.88 3.82 0.00
C PRO A 86 11.79 4.61 1.30
N HIS A 87 10.59 5.05 1.65
CA HIS A 87 10.39 5.90 2.82
C HIS A 87 10.45 5.05 4.10
N HIS A 88 11.14 5.55 5.14
CA HIS A 88 11.38 4.83 6.40
C HIS A 88 10.07 4.25 6.98
N HIS A 89 8.97 5.00 6.93
CA HIS A 89 7.69 4.57 7.49
C HIS A 89 7.15 3.24 6.94
N TYR A 90 7.52 2.86 5.71
CA TYR A 90 7.12 1.58 5.10
C TYR A 90 8.11 0.45 5.34
N MET A 91 9.27 0.76 5.93
CA MET A 91 10.27 -0.26 6.23
C MET A 91 9.75 -1.20 7.31
N LEU A 92 9.84 -2.50 7.05
CA LEU A 92 9.51 -3.52 8.04
C LEU A 92 10.38 -3.33 9.28
N HIS A 93 9.80 -3.44 10.47
CA HIS A 93 10.49 -3.26 11.75
C HIS A 93 11.77 -4.13 11.85
N ASN A 94 11.75 -5.33 11.27
CA ASN A 94 12.92 -6.24 11.23
C ASN A 94 14.09 -5.65 10.42
N ILE A 95 13.80 -4.95 9.33
CA ILE A 95 14.81 -4.30 8.48
C ILE A 95 15.36 -3.05 9.18
N LEU A 96 14.50 -2.32 9.89
CA LEU A 96 14.91 -1.17 10.71
C LEU A 96 15.81 -1.60 11.88
N LYS A 97 15.47 -2.71 12.54
CA LYS A 97 16.27 -3.28 13.63
C LYS A 97 17.63 -3.77 13.12
N ALA A 98 17.68 -4.42 11.97
CA ALA A 98 18.94 -4.83 11.32
C ALA A 98 19.84 -3.63 11.01
N LYS A 99 19.31 -2.57 10.39
CA LYS A 99 20.06 -1.33 10.07
C LYS A 99 20.56 -0.59 11.32
N HIS A 100 19.79 -0.60 12.40
CA HIS A 100 20.19 0.02 13.65
C HIS A 100 21.34 -0.74 14.33
N ASN A 101 21.33 -2.07 14.27
CA ASN A 101 22.39 -2.91 14.82
C ASN A 101 23.70 -2.79 14.02
N THR A 102 23.65 -2.65 12.70
CA THR A 102 24.86 -2.41 11.88
C THR A 102 25.50 -1.05 12.18
N LYS A 103 24.70 -0.01 12.43
CA LYS A 103 25.21 1.32 12.82
C LYS A 103 25.89 1.35 14.18
N LYS A 104 25.50 0.47 15.12
CA LYS A 104 26.14 0.37 16.44
C LYS A 104 27.50 -0.34 16.39
N GLN A 105 27.71 -1.25 15.45
CA GLN A 105 28.98 -1.98 15.31
C GLN A 105 30.09 -1.19 14.58
N GLY A 106 29.75 -0.06 13.93
CA GLY A 106 30.73 0.82 13.26
C GLY A 106 31.14 2.06 14.05
N LYS A 107 30.76 2.17 15.33
CA LYS A 107 31.13 3.29 16.23
C LYS A 107 31.98 2.85 17.43
N SER A 108 32.53 1.64 17.38
CA SER A 108 33.49 1.12 18.34
C SER A 108 34.71 0.69 17.56
N GLY A 109 35.58 1.66 17.28
CA GLY A 109 36.83 1.54 16.55
C GLY A 109 37.49 2.91 16.51
#